data_AF-R5PA80-F1
#
_entry.id   AF-R5PA80-F1
#
_cell.length_a   1.000
_cell.length_b   1.000
_cell.length_c   1.000
_cell.angle_alpha   90.00
_cell.angle_beta   90.00
_cell.angle_gamma   90.00
#
_symmetry.space_group_name_H-M   'P 1'
#
loop_
_entity.id
_entity.type
_entity.pdbx_description
1 polymer ?
#
loop_
_entity_poly.entity_id
_entity_poly.type
_entity_poly.pdbx_seq_one_letter_code
_entity_poly.pdbx_strand_id
1 'polypeptide(L)'
;MLLTKTTRTVNIDLWNYWHFAFIGAVAYFVMGESLAWGYFAAIICYIITLVFADLTAEKFQKYYDLDGISIPQPFCQSFTPFAICFNKLFDLIPGFSKLDIDAEGLKKKFGVLGEPLVLGVIVGALIGWAAELDIKKILFLGVTMGAVMELIPRITSLFIEGLKPISEKTQELVKSKFNGKKVHIGMSPALVIGHPTTLVSSIILIPVILAIAVFLPGNQFLPLASLAGMFYLFPMILPFTKGNVVKTIIIGLIALVIGLYFVTDMAPDFTMAANYVFAATGDKAAHIPDGFSGGALDFASSLFGWVIYKLTCYIPYIGPAILTLFTLALMIYNNRKICKEEKGAN
;
A
#
# COMPACT_ATOMS: atom_id res chain seq x y z
N MET A 1 -22.41 -2.97 -5.33
CA MET A 1 -21.80 -3.71 -4.19
C MET A 1 -22.46 -3.40 -2.85
N LEU A 2 -22.69 -2.13 -2.49
CA LEU A 2 -23.40 -1.79 -1.23
C LEU A 2 -24.82 -2.37 -1.18
N LEU A 3 -25.61 -2.20 -2.25
CA LEU A 3 -26.97 -2.75 -2.36
C LEU A 3 -26.99 -4.28 -2.27
N THR A 4 -26.01 -4.93 -2.90
CA THR A 4 -25.83 -6.39 -2.87
C THR A 4 -25.14 -6.88 -1.59
N LYS A 5 -24.85 -5.98 -0.64
CA LYS A 5 -24.14 -6.25 0.62
C LYS A 5 -22.83 -7.03 0.45
N THR A 6 -22.07 -6.77 -0.59
CA THR A 6 -20.77 -7.44 -0.82
C THR A 6 -19.58 -6.64 -0.26
N THR A 7 -19.83 -5.40 0.16
CA THR A 7 -18.95 -4.55 0.96
C THR A 7 -19.82 -3.53 1.68
N ARG A 8 -19.36 -2.99 2.81
CA ARG A 8 -19.92 -1.79 3.45
C ARG A 8 -19.05 -0.56 3.23
N THR A 9 -17.97 -0.68 2.46
CA THR A 9 -17.06 0.43 2.16
C THR A 9 -17.57 1.28 1.01
N VAL A 10 -17.75 2.57 1.27
CA VAL A 10 -17.99 3.61 0.26
C VAL A 10 -16.66 4.30 -0.02
N ASN A 11 -16.04 3.99 -1.15
CA ASN A 11 -14.77 4.60 -1.51
C ASN A 11 -14.98 6.05 -1.98
N ILE A 12 -14.39 7.01 -1.25
CA ILE A 12 -14.37 8.43 -1.60
C ILE A 12 -12.94 8.93 -1.88
N ASP A 13 -11.96 8.04 -1.87
CA ASP A 13 -10.55 8.32 -2.12
C ASP A 13 -10.26 8.35 -3.63
N LEU A 14 -10.76 9.40 -4.28
CA LEU A 14 -10.67 9.57 -5.73
C LEU A 14 -9.23 9.69 -6.24
N TRP A 15 -8.32 10.22 -5.41
CA TRP A 15 -6.91 10.31 -5.77
C TRP A 15 -6.33 8.94 -6.11
N ASN A 16 -6.58 7.94 -5.27
CA ASN A 16 -5.99 6.61 -5.43
C ASN A 16 -6.61 5.76 -6.56
N TYR A 17 -7.56 6.30 -7.34
CA TYR A 17 -8.16 5.57 -8.46
C TYR A 17 -7.18 5.27 -9.59
N TRP A 18 -6.07 6.02 -9.66
CA TRP A 18 -5.02 5.78 -10.64
C TRP A 18 -4.45 4.35 -10.55
N HIS A 19 -4.49 3.69 -9.38
CA HIS A 19 -4.05 2.30 -9.25
C HIS A 19 -4.94 1.34 -10.05
N PHE A 20 -6.27 1.54 -10.04
CA PHE A 20 -7.20 0.73 -10.83
C PHE A 20 -7.11 1.05 -12.31
N ALA A 21 -6.89 2.34 -12.64
CA ALA A 21 -6.66 2.76 -14.01
C ALA A 21 -5.36 2.17 -14.57
N PHE A 22 -4.30 2.10 -13.77
CA PHE A 22 -3.00 1.55 -14.16
C PHE A 22 -3.12 0.09 -14.58
N ILE A 23 -3.71 -0.78 -13.73
CA ILE A 23 -3.85 -2.20 -14.08
C ILE A 23 -4.73 -2.41 -15.32
N GLY A 24 -5.77 -1.59 -15.46
CA GLY A 24 -6.62 -1.60 -16.64
C GLY A 24 -5.88 -1.15 -17.89
N ALA A 25 -5.04 -0.12 -17.80
CA ALA A 25 -4.23 0.37 -18.91
C ALA A 25 -3.20 -0.67 -19.35
N VAL A 26 -2.47 -1.29 -18.43
CA VAL A 26 -1.52 -2.35 -18.76
C VAL A 26 -2.25 -3.52 -19.44
N ALA A 27 -3.36 -3.99 -18.86
CA ALA A 27 -4.14 -5.08 -19.48
C ALA A 27 -4.71 -4.70 -20.86
N TYR A 28 -5.13 -3.44 -21.04
CA TYR A 28 -5.59 -2.93 -22.33
C TYR A 28 -4.50 -3.05 -23.40
N PHE A 29 -3.29 -2.55 -23.14
CA PHE A 29 -2.21 -2.58 -24.13
C PHE A 29 -1.69 -4.00 -24.38
N VAL A 30 -1.50 -4.80 -23.32
CA VAL A 30 -0.99 -6.18 -23.45
C VAL A 30 -1.97 -7.08 -24.19
N MET A 31 -3.28 -6.85 -24.04
CA MET A 31 -4.31 -7.63 -24.71
C MET A 31 -4.74 -7.05 -26.07
N GLY A 32 -3.86 -6.27 -26.72
CA GLY A 32 -4.10 -5.74 -28.07
C GLY A 32 -5.16 -4.64 -28.12
N GLU A 33 -5.04 -3.64 -27.25
CA GLU A 33 -5.92 -2.48 -27.17
C GLU A 33 -7.40 -2.83 -26.90
N SER A 34 -7.62 -3.90 -26.13
CA SER A 34 -8.95 -4.36 -25.78
C SER A 34 -9.50 -3.66 -24.54
N LEU A 35 -10.45 -2.74 -24.74
CA LEU A 35 -11.15 -2.06 -23.64
C LEU A 35 -11.85 -3.06 -22.70
N ALA A 36 -12.34 -4.18 -23.24
CA ALA A 36 -12.99 -5.21 -22.44
C ALA A 36 -12.03 -5.80 -21.39
N TRP A 37 -10.79 -6.13 -21.79
CA TRP A 37 -9.79 -6.66 -20.88
C TRP A 37 -9.26 -5.61 -19.90
N GLY A 38 -9.11 -4.36 -20.35
CA GLY A 38 -8.75 -3.25 -19.47
C GLY A 38 -9.78 -3.01 -18.37
N TYR A 39 -11.07 -2.92 -18.73
CA TYR A 39 -12.14 -2.79 -17.75
C TYR A 39 -12.27 -4.02 -16.86
N PHE A 40 -12.12 -5.22 -17.41
CA PHE A 40 -12.13 -6.44 -16.62
C PHE A 40 -11.09 -6.41 -15.49
N ALA A 41 -9.82 -6.13 -15.82
CA ALA A 41 -8.74 -6.09 -14.84
C ALA A 41 -8.96 -4.99 -13.78
N ALA A 42 -9.38 -3.79 -14.20
CA ALA A 42 -9.67 -2.67 -13.30
C ALA A 42 -10.84 -2.98 -12.35
N ILE A 43 -11.95 -3.54 -12.87
CA ILE A 43 -13.13 -3.89 -12.08
C ILE A 43 -12.81 -5.00 -11.07
N ILE A 44 -12.09 -6.04 -11.48
CA ILE A 44 -11.66 -7.12 -10.58
C ILE A 44 -10.80 -6.57 -9.45
N CYS A 45 -9.79 -5.74 -9.79
CA CYS A 45 -8.93 -5.10 -8.79
C CYS A 45 -9.74 -4.23 -7.81
N TYR A 46 -10.68 -3.45 -8.33
CA TYR A 46 -11.55 -2.60 -7.53
C TYR A 46 -12.43 -3.40 -6.57
N ILE A 47 -13.09 -4.46 -7.05
CA ILE A 47 -13.96 -5.33 -6.23
C ILE A 47 -13.15 -6.00 -5.12
N ILE A 48 -12.02 -6.62 -5.45
CA ILE A 48 -11.14 -7.28 -4.47
C ILE A 48 -10.72 -6.27 -3.40
N THR A 49 -10.30 -5.08 -3.83
CA THR A 49 -9.85 -4.02 -2.91
C THR A 49 -10.97 -3.56 -1.96
N LEU A 50 -12.20 -3.37 -2.45
CA LEU A 50 -13.33 -3.00 -1.60
C LEU A 50 -13.75 -4.09 -0.62
N VAL A 51 -13.60 -5.37 -1.00
CA VAL A 51 -13.86 -6.48 -0.08
C VAL A 51 -12.78 -6.50 1.02
N PHE A 52 -11.50 -6.38 0.65
CA PHE A 52 -10.40 -6.33 1.62
C PHE A 52 -10.48 -5.10 2.54
N ALA A 53 -10.86 -3.93 2.01
CA ALA A 53 -11.09 -2.73 2.79
C ALA A 53 -12.13 -2.94 3.89
N ASP A 54 -13.25 -3.62 3.59
CA ASP A 54 -14.27 -3.96 4.58
C ASP A 54 -13.78 -5.00 5.60
N LEU A 55 -13.11 -6.06 5.12
CA LEU A 55 -12.61 -7.14 5.97
C LEU A 55 -11.56 -6.66 6.97
N THR A 56 -10.77 -5.66 6.59
CA THR A 56 -9.69 -5.09 7.41
C THR A 56 -10.11 -3.86 8.21
N ALA A 57 -11.26 -3.26 7.90
CA ALA A 57 -11.74 -2.02 8.48
C ALA A 57 -11.68 -2.03 10.02
N GLU A 58 -12.24 -3.05 10.67
CA GLU A 58 -12.28 -3.11 12.14
C GLU A 58 -10.89 -3.12 12.79
N LYS A 59 -9.94 -3.88 12.24
CA LYS A 59 -8.56 -3.92 12.75
C LYS A 59 -7.87 -2.57 12.55
N PHE A 60 -8.05 -1.96 11.39
CA PHE A 60 -7.51 -0.64 11.07
C PHE A 60 -8.05 0.42 12.04
N GLN A 61 -9.37 0.49 12.19
CA GLN A 61 -10.07 1.45 13.05
C GLN A 61 -9.61 1.33 14.50
N LYS A 62 -9.56 0.09 15.04
CA LYS A 62 -9.14 -0.15 16.42
C LYS A 62 -7.68 0.24 16.69
N TYR A 63 -6.80 0.08 15.70
CA TYR A 63 -5.39 0.41 15.87
C TYR A 63 -5.13 1.92 15.78
N TYR A 64 -5.80 2.62 14.86
CA TYR A 64 -5.58 4.04 14.60
C TYR A 64 -6.60 4.98 15.27
N ASP A 65 -7.59 4.46 15.98
CA ASP A 65 -8.70 5.22 16.58
C ASP A 65 -9.49 6.05 15.55
N LEU A 66 -9.77 5.44 14.39
CA LEU A 66 -10.43 6.09 13.25
C LEU A 66 -11.77 5.43 12.93
N ASP A 67 -12.71 5.46 13.86
CA ASP A 67 -14.02 4.82 13.70
C ASP A 67 -14.71 5.17 12.38
N GLY A 68 -15.26 4.14 11.74
CA GLY A 68 -15.97 4.29 10.48
C GLY A 68 -15.07 4.40 9.24
N ILE A 69 -13.75 4.46 9.37
CA ILE A 69 -12.82 4.57 8.24
C ILE A 69 -12.34 3.20 7.74
N SER A 70 -12.13 3.09 6.44
CA SER A 70 -11.51 1.93 5.78
C SER A 70 -10.54 2.42 4.70
N ILE A 71 -9.60 1.57 4.28
CA ILE A 71 -8.54 1.93 3.32
C ILE A 71 -8.74 1.16 2.01
N PRO A 72 -9.42 1.72 0.99
CA PRO A 72 -9.69 1.05 -0.28
C PRO A 72 -8.60 1.31 -1.32
N GLN A 73 -7.33 1.26 -0.91
CA GLN A 73 -6.19 1.47 -1.80
C GLN A 73 -5.50 0.12 -2.06
N PRO A 74 -5.41 -0.33 -3.33
CA PRO A 74 -5.02 -1.71 -3.67
C PRO A 74 -3.58 -2.03 -3.28
N PHE A 75 -2.66 -1.06 -3.40
CA PHE A 75 -1.27 -1.25 -2.99
C PHE A 75 -1.15 -1.55 -1.50
N CYS A 76 -1.67 -0.69 -0.61
CA CYS A 76 -1.75 -0.94 0.83
C CYS A 76 -2.42 -2.28 1.15
N GLN A 77 -3.59 -2.53 0.57
CA GLN A 77 -4.36 -3.75 0.85
C GLN A 77 -3.65 -5.02 0.38
N SER A 78 -2.81 -4.93 -0.65
CA SER A 78 -2.02 -6.06 -1.13
C SER A 78 -0.98 -6.54 -0.13
N PHE A 79 -0.63 -5.72 0.87
CA PHE A 79 0.26 -6.11 1.97
C PHE A 79 -0.47 -6.81 3.12
N THR A 80 -1.79 -6.72 3.20
CA THR A 80 -2.60 -7.38 4.23
C THR A 80 -2.38 -8.90 4.28
N PRO A 81 -2.37 -9.66 3.15
CA PRO A 81 -2.06 -11.08 3.18
C PRO A 81 -0.69 -11.40 3.78
N PHE A 82 0.35 -10.63 3.42
CA PHE A 82 1.68 -10.79 4.02
C PHE A 82 1.64 -10.52 5.52
N ALA A 83 1.00 -9.43 5.94
CA ALA A 83 0.86 -9.10 7.35
C ALA A 83 0.16 -10.21 8.15
N ILE A 84 -0.93 -10.77 7.62
CA ILE A 84 -1.66 -11.86 8.29
C ILE A 84 -0.81 -13.14 8.35
N CYS A 85 -0.23 -13.56 7.23
CA CYS A 85 0.51 -14.82 7.14
C CYS A 85 1.79 -14.79 7.97
N PHE A 86 2.62 -13.76 7.78
CA PHE A 86 3.91 -13.67 8.46
C PHE A 86 3.77 -13.28 9.93
N ASN A 87 2.81 -12.43 10.30
CA ASN A 87 2.58 -12.16 11.73
C ASN A 87 2.18 -13.44 12.48
N LYS A 88 1.30 -14.28 11.90
CA LYS A 88 0.96 -15.58 12.49
C LYS A 88 2.17 -16.50 12.58
N LEU A 89 3.01 -16.56 11.53
CA LEU A 89 4.23 -17.36 11.54
C LEU A 89 5.17 -16.90 12.66
N PHE A 90 5.33 -15.60 12.85
CA PHE A 90 6.15 -15.01 13.89
C PHE A 90 5.62 -15.25 15.30
N ASP A 91 4.30 -15.25 15.48
CA ASP A 91 3.69 -15.57 16.77
C ASP A 91 3.90 -17.06 17.16
N LEU A 92 4.23 -17.93 16.20
CA LEU A 92 4.58 -19.34 16.45
C LEU A 92 6.06 -19.56 16.82
N ILE A 93 6.95 -18.59 16.54
CA ILE A 93 8.39 -18.73 16.81
C ILE A 93 8.66 -18.42 18.31
N PRO A 94 9.14 -19.38 19.11
CA PRO A 94 9.42 -19.16 20.53
C PRO A 94 10.45 -18.04 20.71
N GLY A 95 10.15 -17.06 21.57
CA GLY A 95 11.05 -15.94 21.87
C GLY A 95 10.92 -14.74 20.91
N PHE A 96 10.25 -14.88 19.78
CA PHE A 96 9.99 -13.75 18.88
C PHE A 96 8.99 -12.74 19.48
N SER A 97 8.12 -13.20 20.38
CA SER A 97 7.26 -12.35 21.22
C SER A 97 8.03 -11.44 22.18
N LYS A 98 9.32 -11.72 22.44
CA LYS A 98 10.18 -10.86 23.27
C LYS A 98 10.77 -9.68 22.49
N LEU A 99 10.71 -9.70 21.16
CA LEU A 99 11.16 -8.62 20.29
C LEU A 99 10.05 -7.58 20.10
N ASP A 100 9.40 -7.16 21.20
CA ASP A 100 8.36 -6.14 21.17
C ASP A 100 8.95 -4.75 21.36
N ILE A 101 9.43 -4.22 20.24
CA ILE A 101 10.02 -2.88 20.18
C ILE A 101 9.14 -2.04 19.26
N ASP A 102 8.46 -1.05 19.82
CA ASP A 102 7.78 0.01 19.10
C ASP A 102 8.68 1.25 18.96
N ALA A 103 8.16 2.32 18.36
CA ALA A 103 8.93 3.56 18.20
C ALA A 103 9.36 4.17 19.55
N GLU A 104 8.53 4.07 20.58
CA GLU A 104 8.87 4.53 21.93
C GLU A 104 9.96 3.68 22.58
N GLY A 105 9.93 2.36 22.38
CA GLY A 105 10.94 1.41 22.81
C GLY A 105 12.29 1.67 22.14
N LEU A 106 12.31 2.04 20.86
CA LEU A 106 13.53 2.49 20.18
C LEU A 106 14.08 3.77 20.80
N LYS A 107 13.23 4.77 21.06
CA LYS A 107 13.62 6.00 21.75
C LYS A 107 14.19 5.71 23.15
N LYS A 108 13.55 4.82 23.92
CA LYS A 108 14.02 4.44 25.26
C LYS A 108 15.38 3.73 25.23
N LYS A 109 15.65 2.92 24.21
CA LYS A 109 16.88 2.13 24.09
C LYS A 109 18.05 2.90 23.49
N PHE A 110 17.78 3.73 22.47
CA PHE A 110 18.80 4.45 21.70
C PHE A 110 18.87 5.95 22.03
N GLY A 111 18.02 6.45 22.93
CA GLY A 111 17.98 7.84 23.32
C GLY A 111 17.64 8.76 22.14
N VAL A 112 18.42 9.84 21.98
CA VAL A 112 18.27 10.81 20.89
C VAL A 112 18.40 10.16 19.51
N LEU A 113 19.22 9.11 19.37
CA LEU A 113 19.36 8.37 18.09
C LEU A 113 18.11 7.58 17.71
N GLY A 114 17.21 7.31 18.66
CA GLY A 114 15.94 6.63 18.41
C GLY A 114 14.79 7.58 18.02
N GLU A 115 15.02 8.90 18.00
CA GLU A 115 13.99 9.86 17.60
C GLU A 115 13.81 9.85 16.07
N PRO A 116 12.56 9.82 15.55
CA PRO A 116 12.30 9.80 14.10
C PRO A 116 13.03 10.91 13.33
N LEU A 117 13.13 12.12 13.90
CA LEU A 117 13.87 13.24 13.33
C LEU A 117 15.34 12.88 13.12
N VAL A 118 16.00 12.38 14.16
CA VAL A 118 17.44 12.07 14.14
C VAL A 118 17.71 10.88 13.23
N LEU A 119 16.84 9.86 13.24
CA LEU A 119 16.88 8.75 12.28
C LEU A 119 16.75 9.26 10.84
N GLY A 120 15.84 10.20 10.58
CA GLY A 120 15.69 10.85 9.29
C GLY A 120 16.97 11.56 8.85
N VAL A 121 17.62 12.30 9.74
CA VAL A 121 18.90 12.99 9.46
C VAL A 121 20.01 11.99 9.14
N ILE A 122 20.18 10.96 9.96
CA ILE A 122 21.22 9.94 9.79
C ILE A 122 21.03 9.21 8.45
N VAL A 123 19.81 8.74 8.18
CA VAL A 123 19.55 8.00 6.95
C VAL A 123 19.62 8.89 5.71
N GLY A 124 19.14 10.13 5.78
CA GLY A 124 19.31 11.09 4.69
C GLY A 124 20.79 11.34 4.36
N ALA A 125 21.64 11.47 5.39
CA ALA A 125 23.08 11.60 5.19
C ALA A 125 23.71 10.31 4.61
N LEU A 126 23.30 9.12 5.08
CA LEU A 126 23.77 7.84 4.54
C LEU A 126 23.39 7.66 3.06
N ILE A 127 22.17 8.02 2.68
CA ILE A 127 21.72 8.00 1.28
C ILE A 127 22.53 8.97 0.44
N GLY A 128 22.74 10.20 0.93
CA GLY A 128 23.53 11.19 0.21
C GLY A 128 24.98 10.76 0.02
N TRP A 129 25.57 10.12 1.02
CA TRP A 129 26.90 9.55 0.96
C TRP A 129 26.99 8.39 -0.04
N ALA A 130 26.03 7.46 0.00
CA ALA A 130 25.96 6.33 -0.93
C ALA A 130 25.71 6.77 -2.38
N ALA A 131 25.06 7.92 -2.58
CA ALA A 131 24.86 8.55 -3.88
C ALA A 131 26.05 9.43 -4.33
N GLU A 132 27.18 9.38 -3.61
CA GLU A 132 28.40 10.13 -3.90
C GLU A 132 28.18 11.65 -4.05
N LEU A 133 27.24 12.20 -3.27
CA LEU A 133 26.98 13.64 -3.25
C LEU A 133 28.07 14.40 -2.50
N ASP A 134 28.24 15.69 -2.81
CA ASP A 134 29.13 16.55 -2.04
C ASP A 134 28.66 16.73 -0.59
N ILE A 135 29.58 17.04 0.33
CA ILE A 135 29.29 17.15 1.77
C ILE A 135 28.14 18.12 2.08
N LYS A 136 27.99 19.20 1.29
CA LYS A 136 26.89 20.16 1.51
C LYS A 136 25.55 19.53 1.16
N LYS A 137 25.45 18.83 0.03
CA LYS A 137 24.25 18.09 -0.37
C LYS A 137 23.93 16.94 0.59
N ILE A 138 24.94 16.23 1.09
CA ILE A 138 24.75 15.17 2.10
C ILE A 138 24.08 15.74 3.36
N LEU A 139 24.65 16.80 3.92
CA LEU A 139 24.10 17.45 5.13
C LEU A 139 22.71 18.03 4.87
N PHE A 140 22.51 18.66 3.71
CA PHE A 140 21.21 19.22 3.31
C PHE A 140 20.12 18.16 3.18
N LEU A 141 20.45 17.02 2.55
CA LEU A 141 19.55 15.88 2.44
C LEU A 141 19.20 15.31 3.83
N GLY A 142 20.19 15.17 4.71
CA GLY A 142 19.96 14.79 6.11
C GLY A 142 18.97 15.72 6.80
N VAL A 143 19.22 17.03 6.78
CA VAL A 143 18.32 18.02 7.40
C VAL A 143 16.93 17.99 6.78
N THR A 144 16.82 17.85 5.45
CA THR A 144 15.52 17.76 4.77
C THR A 144 14.75 16.52 5.20
N MET A 145 15.39 15.36 5.25
CA MET A 145 14.76 14.12 5.70
C MET A 145 14.32 14.20 7.17
N GLY A 146 15.16 14.77 8.05
CA GLY A 146 14.78 15.04 9.44
C GLY A 146 13.59 15.98 9.57
N ALA A 147 13.56 17.07 8.80
CA ALA A 147 12.44 18.01 8.78
C ALA A 147 11.15 17.34 8.29
N VAL A 148 11.22 16.50 7.24
CA VAL A 148 10.06 15.74 6.77
C VAL A 148 9.51 14.82 7.87
N MET A 149 10.38 14.19 8.68
CA MET A 149 9.95 13.34 9.79
C MET A 149 9.26 14.08 10.93
N GLU A 150 9.55 15.36 11.10
CA GLU A 150 8.86 16.23 12.06
C GLU A 150 7.53 16.74 11.49
N LEU A 151 7.52 17.10 10.20
CA LEU A 151 6.36 17.70 9.55
C LEU A 151 5.26 16.70 9.23
N ILE A 152 5.58 15.48 8.78
CA ILE A 152 4.57 14.48 8.40
C ILE A 152 3.62 14.17 9.57
N PRO A 153 4.09 13.77 10.78
CA PRO A 153 3.18 13.49 11.91
C PRO A 153 2.25 14.65 12.22
N ARG A 154 2.80 15.88 12.19
CA ARG A 154 2.06 17.10 12.54
C ARG A 154 0.97 17.41 11.53
N ILE A 155 1.28 17.29 10.24
CA ILE A 155 0.32 17.47 9.15
C ILE A 155 -0.73 16.36 9.20
N THR A 156 -0.33 15.10 9.38
CA THR A 156 -1.25 13.97 9.48
C THR A 156 -2.22 14.10 10.67
N SER A 157 -1.77 14.57 11.83
CA SER A 157 -2.65 14.85 12.99
C SER A 157 -3.72 15.86 12.66
N LEU A 158 -3.35 16.98 12.02
CA LEU A 158 -4.29 18.02 11.60
C LEU A 158 -5.33 17.46 10.61
N PHE A 159 -4.94 16.57 9.71
CA PHE A 159 -5.88 15.89 8.80
C PHE A 159 -6.84 14.96 9.55
N ILE A 160 -6.35 14.16 10.50
CA ILE A 160 -7.20 13.30 11.33
C ILE A 160 -8.21 14.14 12.11
N GLU A 161 -7.75 15.20 12.79
CA GLU A 161 -8.59 16.12 13.55
C GLU A 161 -9.65 16.79 12.66
N GLY A 162 -9.26 17.24 11.47
CA GLY A 162 -10.19 17.84 10.50
C GLY A 162 -11.21 16.86 9.93
N LEU A 163 -10.87 15.58 9.80
CA LEU A 163 -11.76 14.55 9.26
C LEU A 163 -12.63 13.90 10.32
N LYS A 164 -12.25 13.92 11.60
CA LYS A 164 -13.02 13.32 12.68
C LYS A 164 -14.48 13.79 12.72
N PRO A 165 -14.80 15.10 12.62
CA PRO A 165 -16.20 15.56 12.56
C PRO A 165 -16.95 15.03 11.33
N ILE A 166 -16.27 14.89 10.19
CA ILE A 166 -16.87 14.34 8.96
C ILE A 166 -17.17 12.85 9.15
N SER A 167 -16.26 12.08 9.77
CA SER A 167 -16.49 10.67 10.07
C SER A 167 -17.67 10.49 11.01
N GLU A 168 -17.72 11.24 12.11
CA GLU A 168 -18.81 11.23 13.10
C GLU A 168 -20.16 11.57 12.46
N LYS A 169 -20.24 12.65 11.68
CA LYS A 169 -21.47 13.03 10.96
C LYS A 169 -21.86 12.03 9.88
N THR A 170 -20.89 11.44 9.19
CA THR A 170 -21.20 10.41 8.20
C THR A 170 -21.75 9.15 8.88
N GLN A 171 -21.24 8.77 10.05
CA GLN A 171 -21.80 7.69 10.86
C GLN A 171 -23.24 8.00 11.33
N GLU A 172 -23.53 9.23 11.75
CA GLU A 172 -24.91 9.66 12.07
C GLU A 172 -25.86 9.57 10.85
N LEU A 173 -25.42 10.08 9.70
CA LEU A 173 -26.20 10.03 8.45
C LEU A 173 -26.41 8.60 7.97
N VAL A 174 -25.41 7.74 8.13
CA VAL A 174 -25.52 6.32 7.81
C VAL A 174 -26.51 5.64 8.74
N LYS A 175 -26.44 5.90 10.06
CA LYS A 175 -27.40 5.37 11.02
C LYS A 175 -28.84 5.74 10.66
N SER A 176 -29.08 6.97 10.24
CA SER A 176 -30.42 7.44 9.86
C SER A 176 -30.89 6.93 8.48
N LYS A 177 -30.04 6.96 7.44
CA LYS A 177 -30.43 6.57 6.06
C LYS A 177 -30.35 5.08 5.77
N PHE A 178 -29.48 4.34 6.45
CA PHE A 178 -29.29 2.89 6.25
C PHE A 178 -29.87 2.06 7.39
N ASN A 179 -30.82 2.60 8.16
CA ASN A 179 -31.53 1.90 9.25
C ASN A 179 -30.56 1.24 10.24
N GLY A 180 -29.55 1.97 10.71
CA GLY A 180 -28.56 1.47 11.67
C GLY A 180 -27.50 0.52 11.11
N LYS A 181 -27.48 0.25 9.80
CA LYS A 181 -26.44 -0.59 9.19
C LYS A 181 -25.07 0.07 9.23
N LYS A 182 -24.05 -0.72 9.53
CA LYS A 182 -22.65 -0.28 9.53
C LYS A 182 -22.21 0.05 8.09
N VAL A 183 -21.68 1.24 7.87
CA VAL A 183 -21.04 1.66 6.61
C VAL A 183 -19.67 2.25 6.93
N HIS A 184 -18.69 1.93 6.10
CA HIS A 184 -17.33 2.43 6.19
C HIS A 184 -17.09 3.47 5.11
N ILE A 185 -16.38 4.54 5.46
CA ILE A 185 -15.93 5.54 4.51
C ILE A 185 -14.50 5.20 4.13
N GLY A 186 -14.32 4.94 2.84
CA GLY A 186 -13.06 4.57 2.24
C GLY A 186 -12.21 5.83 2.02
N MET A 187 -11.10 5.94 2.73
CA MET A 187 -10.21 7.10 2.70
C MET A 187 -8.77 6.71 2.38
N SER A 188 -7.97 7.72 2.03
CA SER A 188 -6.56 7.53 1.70
C SER A 188 -5.75 7.00 2.89
N PRO A 189 -4.81 6.05 2.67
CA PRO A 189 -3.85 5.64 3.69
C PRO A 189 -2.94 6.77 4.18
N ALA A 190 -2.87 7.89 3.46
CA ALA A 190 -2.15 9.10 3.88
C ALA A 190 -2.58 9.63 5.26
N LEU A 191 -3.77 9.24 5.74
CA LEU A 191 -4.26 9.60 7.06
C LEU A 191 -3.44 9.03 8.21
N VAL A 192 -2.62 8.01 7.97
CA VAL A 192 -1.90 7.32 9.06
C VAL A 192 -0.41 7.13 8.78
N ILE A 193 0.12 7.72 7.70
CA ILE A 193 1.55 7.63 7.37
C ILE A 193 2.43 8.35 8.40
N GLY A 194 1.87 9.34 9.11
CA GLY A 194 2.54 10.04 10.20
C GLY A 194 2.70 9.23 11.49
N HIS A 195 2.21 8.00 11.54
CA HIS A 195 2.41 7.14 12.70
C HIS A 195 3.92 6.89 12.93
N PRO A 196 4.46 7.06 14.16
CA PRO A 196 5.90 6.97 14.41
C PRO A 196 6.55 5.66 13.92
N THR A 197 5.90 4.52 14.17
CA THR A 197 6.36 3.21 13.66
C THR A 197 6.43 3.16 12.13
N THR A 198 5.48 3.79 11.42
CA THR A 198 5.50 3.86 9.94
C THR A 198 6.74 4.61 9.48
N LEU A 199 6.97 5.80 10.04
CA LEU A 199 8.12 6.65 9.68
C LEU A 199 9.45 5.94 9.93
N VAL A 200 9.64 5.40 11.13
CA VAL A 200 10.87 4.70 11.51
C VAL A 200 11.08 3.47 10.63
N SER A 201 10.04 2.67 10.39
CA SER A 201 10.14 1.48 9.55
C SER A 201 10.48 1.84 8.11
N SER A 202 9.83 2.85 7.53
CA SER A 202 10.12 3.33 6.16
C SER A 202 11.55 3.81 6.01
N ILE A 203 12.01 4.65 6.94
CA ILE A 203 13.38 5.18 6.90
C ILE A 203 14.42 4.05 6.94
N ILE A 204 14.26 3.07 7.84
CA ILE A 204 15.19 1.95 7.94
C ILE A 204 15.11 1.05 6.69
N LEU A 205 13.91 0.86 6.14
CA LEU A 205 13.72 -0.04 5.00
C LEU A 205 14.26 0.54 3.68
N ILE A 206 14.26 1.87 3.50
CA ILE A 206 14.77 2.53 2.28
C ILE A 206 16.21 2.12 1.91
N PRO A 207 17.24 2.31 2.77
CA PRO A 207 18.60 1.93 2.42
C PRO A 207 18.74 0.41 2.25
N VAL A 208 18.00 -0.37 3.04
CA VAL A 208 18.02 -1.83 2.96
C VAL A 208 17.48 -2.31 1.61
N ILE A 209 16.34 -1.78 1.17
CA ILE A 209 15.75 -2.20 -0.11
C ILE A 209 16.56 -1.70 -1.30
N LEU A 210 17.22 -0.55 -1.21
CA LEU A 210 18.14 -0.08 -2.24
C LEU A 210 19.35 -1.01 -2.37
N ALA A 211 19.96 -1.41 -1.26
CA ALA A 211 21.06 -2.37 -1.27
C ALA A 211 20.60 -3.72 -1.84
N ILE A 212 19.44 -4.23 -1.40
CA ILE A 212 18.87 -5.47 -1.91
C ILE A 212 18.58 -5.34 -3.41
N ALA A 213 17.98 -4.25 -3.89
CA ALA A 213 17.68 -4.07 -5.30
C ALA A 213 18.93 -4.18 -6.20
N VAL A 214 20.09 -3.73 -5.71
CA VAL A 214 21.37 -3.85 -6.42
C VAL A 214 21.88 -5.30 -6.45
N PHE A 215 21.75 -6.05 -5.35
CA PHE A 215 22.34 -7.39 -5.21
C PHE A 215 21.37 -8.55 -5.48
N LEU A 216 20.06 -8.29 -5.55
CA LEU A 216 19.02 -9.31 -5.69
C LEU A 216 19.11 -9.96 -7.08
N PRO A 217 19.42 -11.28 -7.17
CA PRO A 217 19.60 -11.95 -8.45
C PRO A 217 18.34 -11.86 -9.32
N GLY A 218 18.50 -11.47 -10.59
CA GLY A 218 17.38 -11.36 -11.53
C GLY A 218 16.50 -10.13 -11.35
N ASN A 219 16.73 -9.29 -10.34
CA ASN A 219 16.11 -7.98 -10.26
C ASN A 219 16.77 -7.00 -11.24
N GLN A 220 15.96 -6.23 -11.95
CA GLN A 220 16.43 -5.16 -12.85
C GLN A 220 15.84 -3.79 -12.48
N PHE A 221 15.10 -3.72 -11.37
CA PHE A 221 14.43 -2.51 -10.95
C PHE A 221 15.13 -1.85 -9.76
N LEU A 222 15.49 -0.57 -9.91
CA LEU A 222 16.04 0.24 -8.84
C LEU A 222 15.01 1.31 -8.42
N PRO A 223 14.45 1.26 -7.19
CA PRO A 223 13.26 2.02 -6.81
C PRO A 223 13.54 3.50 -6.45
N LEU A 224 14.46 4.20 -7.13
CA LEU A 224 14.86 5.57 -6.77
C LEU A 224 13.69 6.56 -6.79
N ALA A 225 12.87 6.54 -7.83
CA ALA A 225 11.71 7.43 -7.97
C ALA A 225 10.53 7.02 -7.07
N SER A 226 10.49 5.77 -6.61
CA SER A 226 9.39 5.24 -5.79
C SER A 226 9.69 5.25 -4.29
N LEU A 227 10.83 5.81 -3.85
CA LEU A 227 11.17 5.87 -2.42
C LEU A 227 10.15 6.66 -1.61
N ALA A 228 9.51 7.67 -2.20
CA ALA A 228 8.46 8.43 -1.55
C ALA A 228 7.20 7.59 -1.24
N GLY A 229 6.93 6.55 -2.03
CA GLY A 229 5.80 5.65 -1.82
C GLY A 229 5.99 4.65 -0.67
N MET A 230 7.21 4.53 -0.14
CA MET A 230 7.55 3.57 0.93
C MET A 230 6.78 3.80 2.24
N PHE A 231 6.25 4.99 2.46
CA PHE A 231 5.39 5.29 3.62
C PHE A 231 4.02 4.61 3.53
N TYR A 232 3.57 4.26 2.31
CA TYR A 232 2.30 3.59 2.07
C TYR A 232 2.37 2.06 2.22
N LEU A 233 3.55 1.48 2.47
CA LEU A 233 3.68 0.04 2.71
C LEU A 233 3.03 -0.41 4.02
N PHE A 234 3.18 0.41 5.05
CA PHE A 234 2.93 0.00 6.44
C PHE A 234 1.55 0.29 7.03
N PRO A 235 0.72 1.24 6.55
CA PRO A 235 -0.61 1.53 7.08
C PRO A 235 -1.48 0.29 7.32
N MET A 236 -1.39 -0.71 6.43
CA MET A 236 -2.14 -1.96 6.58
C MET A 236 -1.36 -3.09 7.26
N ILE A 237 -0.05 -2.95 7.49
CA ILE A 237 0.77 -3.92 8.21
C ILE A 237 0.67 -3.68 9.73
N LEU A 238 0.77 -2.41 10.16
CA LEU A 238 0.78 -2.01 11.58
C LEU A 238 -0.40 -2.54 12.40
N PRO A 239 -1.65 -2.54 11.91
CA PRO A 239 -2.79 -3.10 12.65
C PRO A 239 -2.65 -4.60 12.97
N PHE A 240 -1.81 -5.34 12.23
CA PHE A 240 -1.54 -6.76 12.47
C PHE A 240 -0.32 -6.97 13.35
N THR A 241 0.73 -6.17 13.16
CA THR A 241 1.95 -6.22 13.98
C THR A 241 1.82 -5.48 15.30
N LYS A 242 0.72 -4.75 15.52
CA LYS A 242 0.43 -3.91 16.69
C LYS A 242 1.50 -2.86 16.95
N GLY A 243 2.09 -2.31 15.89
CA GLY A 243 3.12 -1.26 16.00
C GLY A 243 4.54 -1.75 16.31
N ASN A 244 4.74 -3.07 16.40
CA ASN A 244 6.06 -3.67 16.58
C ASN A 244 6.94 -3.40 15.34
N VAL A 245 8.00 -2.61 15.51
CA VAL A 245 8.90 -2.15 14.45
C VAL A 245 9.63 -3.33 13.81
N VAL A 246 10.14 -4.28 14.60
CA VAL A 246 10.91 -5.42 14.09
C VAL A 246 10.04 -6.30 13.19
N LYS A 247 8.83 -6.66 13.66
CA LYS A 247 7.85 -7.40 12.86
C LYS A 247 7.51 -6.65 11.59
N THR A 248 7.23 -5.36 11.71
CA THR A 248 6.81 -4.51 10.60
C THR A 248 7.89 -4.42 9.52
N ILE A 249 9.15 -4.20 9.90
CA ILE A 249 10.28 -4.16 8.98
C ILE A 249 10.48 -5.49 8.28
N ILE A 250 10.44 -6.62 9.00
CA ILE A 250 10.65 -7.94 8.38
C ILE A 250 9.52 -8.27 7.38
N ILE A 251 8.26 -8.04 7.75
CA ILE A 251 7.12 -8.26 6.85
C ILE A 251 7.23 -7.34 5.63
N GLY A 252 7.51 -6.05 5.85
CA GLY A 252 7.71 -5.09 4.78
C GLY A 252 8.86 -5.48 3.85
N LEU A 253 9.98 -5.94 4.40
CA LEU A 253 11.14 -6.41 3.64
C LEU A 253 10.78 -7.59 2.74
N ILE A 254 10.12 -8.61 3.29
CA ILE A 254 9.69 -9.79 2.52
C ILE A 254 8.75 -9.37 1.39
N ALA A 255 7.76 -8.52 1.69
CA ALA A 255 6.81 -8.04 0.71
C ALA A 255 7.49 -7.22 -0.40
N LEU A 256 8.46 -6.36 -0.06
CA LEU A 256 9.21 -5.59 -1.05
C LEU A 256 10.17 -6.41 -1.87
N VAL A 257 10.86 -7.41 -1.30
CA VAL A 257 11.73 -8.32 -2.06
C VAL A 257 10.92 -9.03 -3.14
N ILE A 258 9.75 -9.56 -2.78
CA ILE A 258 8.81 -10.17 -3.73
C ILE A 258 8.31 -9.12 -4.73
N GLY A 259 8.01 -7.93 -4.22
CA GLY A 259 7.61 -6.77 -5.00
C GLY A 259 8.62 -6.34 -6.07
N LEU A 260 9.92 -6.40 -5.79
CA LEU A 260 10.98 -6.09 -6.76
C LEU A 260 10.95 -7.07 -7.96
N TYR A 261 10.69 -8.35 -7.69
CA TYR A 261 10.49 -9.34 -8.75
C TYR A 261 9.23 -9.04 -9.56
N PHE A 262 8.13 -8.65 -8.91
CA PHE A 262 6.91 -8.27 -9.61
C PHE A 262 7.12 -7.07 -10.54
N VAL A 263 7.83 -6.03 -10.07
CA VAL A 263 8.14 -4.86 -10.90
C VAL A 263 9.03 -5.24 -12.07
N THR A 264 10.09 -6.02 -11.83
CA THR A 264 11.01 -6.47 -12.89
C THR A 264 10.28 -7.28 -13.95
N ASP A 265 9.38 -8.17 -13.54
CA ASP A 265 8.59 -9.00 -14.44
C ASP A 265 7.54 -8.19 -15.23
N MET A 266 6.96 -7.14 -14.64
CA MET A 266 6.00 -6.25 -15.32
C MET A 266 6.65 -5.18 -16.20
N ALA A 267 7.96 -4.94 -16.04
CA ALA A 267 8.67 -3.84 -16.69
C ALA A 267 8.55 -3.83 -18.23
N PRO A 268 8.64 -4.97 -18.95
CA PRO A 268 8.50 -4.98 -20.42
C PRO A 268 7.14 -4.46 -20.90
N ASP A 269 6.06 -4.94 -20.29
CA ASP A 269 4.69 -4.54 -20.67
C ASP A 269 4.38 -3.12 -20.27
N PHE A 270 4.87 -2.69 -19.11
CA PHE A 270 4.74 -1.29 -18.72
C PHE A 270 5.50 -0.36 -19.67
N THR A 271 6.70 -0.76 -20.08
CA THR A 271 7.51 -0.02 -21.05
C THR A 271 6.82 0.06 -22.41
N MET A 272 6.26 -1.06 -22.87
CA MET A 272 5.46 -1.10 -24.10
C MET A 272 4.26 -0.15 -24.02
N ALA A 273 3.48 -0.19 -22.94
CA ALA A 273 2.33 0.68 -22.73
C ALA A 273 2.72 2.17 -22.74
N ALA A 274 3.78 2.53 -22.02
CA ALA A 274 4.27 3.91 -21.97
C ALA A 274 4.75 4.40 -23.34
N ASN A 275 5.53 3.59 -24.06
CA ASN A 275 6.01 3.92 -25.41
C ASN A 275 4.85 4.09 -26.40
N TYR A 276 3.80 3.27 -26.29
CA TYR A 276 2.61 3.41 -27.12
C TYR A 276 1.90 4.75 -26.87
N VAL A 277 1.70 5.10 -25.59
CA VAL A 277 1.10 6.39 -25.22
C VAL A 277 1.97 7.56 -25.72
N PHE A 278 3.30 7.46 -25.57
CA PHE A 278 4.21 8.48 -26.06
C PHE A 278 4.14 8.65 -27.59
N ALA A 279 4.13 7.54 -28.34
CA ALA A 279 4.00 7.58 -29.79
C ALA A 279 2.68 8.18 -30.26
N ALA A 280 1.58 7.91 -29.54
CA ALA A 280 0.25 8.41 -29.88
C ALA A 280 0.02 9.89 -29.51
N THR A 281 0.60 10.36 -28.40
CA THR A 281 0.29 11.67 -27.82
C THR A 281 1.43 12.69 -27.91
N GLY A 282 2.67 12.23 -28.04
CA GLY A 282 3.87 13.05 -27.89
C GLY A 282 4.10 13.56 -26.46
N ASP A 283 3.37 13.04 -25.45
CA ASP A 283 3.48 13.50 -24.07
C ASP A 283 4.80 13.02 -23.44
N LYS A 284 5.68 13.98 -23.14
CA LYS A 284 6.98 13.73 -22.50
C LYS A 284 6.86 13.01 -21.16
N ALA A 285 5.72 13.06 -20.48
CA ALA A 285 5.50 12.30 -19.25
C ALA A 285 5.48 10.77 -19.47
N ALA A 286 5.14 10.31 -20.67
CA ALA A 286 5.14 8.89 -21.05
C ALA A 286 6.46 8.44 -21.70
N HIS A 287 7.40 9.35 -21.95
CA HIS A 287 8.67 9.05 -22.60
C HIS A 287 9.62 8.32 -21.64
N ILE A 288 9.94 7.06 -21.95
CA ILE A 288 10.97 6.29 -21.25
C ILE A 288 12.30 6.52 -21.97
N PRO A 289 13.36 6.97 -21.28
CA PRO A 289 14.68 7.19 -21.89
C PRO A 289 15.25 5.91 -22.53
N ASP A 290 15.98 6.08 -23.63
CA ASP A 290 16.65 4.97 -24.32
C ASP A 290 17.56 4.17 -23.37
N GLY A 291 17.47 2.85 -23.44
CA GLY A 291 18.23 1.93 -22.57
C GLY A 291 17.64 1.73 -21.18
N PHE A 292 16.52 2.38 -20.84
CA PHE A 292 15.77 2.15 -19.61
C PHE A 292 14.48 1.38 -19.87
N SER A 293 14.02 0.65 -18.86
CA SER A 293 12.66 0.10 -18.81
C SER A 293 11.88 0.81 -17.71
N GLY A 294 10.60 1.04 -17.95
CA GLY A 294 9.72 1.66 -16.98
C GLY A 294 9.29 0.67 -15.90
N GLY A 295 9.15 1.15 -14.67
CA GLY A 295 8.63 0.40 -13.55
C GLY A 295 8.25 1.32 -12.40
N ALA A 296 7.31 0.89 -11.56
CA ALA A 296 6.87 1.67 -10.41
C ALA A 296 6.62 0.76 -9.21
N LEU A 297 7.32 0.99 -8.11
CA LEU A 297 7.12 0.19 -6.88
C LEU A 297 5.72 0.40 -6.34
N ASP A 298 5.25 1.65 -6.31
CA ASP A 298 4.00 2.12 -5.69
C ASP A 298 2.73 1.47 -6.26
N PHE A 299 2.86 0.71 -7.34
CA PHE A 299 1.80 -0.10 -7.89
C PHE A 299 2.25 -1.51 -8.29
N ALA A 300 3.30 -1.65 -9.12
CA ALA A 300 3.66 -2.93 -9.73
C ALA A 300 4.23 -3.94 -8.72
N SER A 301 4.65 -3.47 -7.54
CA SER A 301 5.01 -4.37 -6.43
C SER A 301 3.80 -4.88 -5.64
N SER A 302 2.58 -4.42 -5.94
CA SER A 302 1.37 -4.89 -5.26
C SER A 302 1.04 -6.33 -5.66
N LEU A 303 0.80 -7.19 -4.66
CA LEU A 303 0.38 -8.57 -4.88
C LEU A 303 -0.95 -8.63 -5.67
N PHE A 304 -1.88 -7.72 -5.39
CA PHE A 304 -3.16 -7.68 -6.09
C PHE A 304 -2.94 -7.31 -7.56
N GLY A 305 -2.17 -6.26 -7.83
CA GLY A 305 -1.88 -5.81 -9.19
C GLY A 305 -1.18 -6.89 -10.00
N TRP A 306 -0.10 -7.46 -9.47
CA TRP A 306 0.69 -8.47 -10.19
C TRP A 306 -0.10 -9.75 -10.49
N VAL A 307 -0.85 -10.28 -9.51
CA VAL A 307 -1.66 -11.50 -9.71
C VAL A 307 -2.75 -11.27 -10.76
N ILE A 308 -3.45 -10.13 -10.69
CA ILE A 308 -4.49 -9.79 -11.67
C ILE A 308 -3.88 -9.61 -13.06
N TYR A 309 -2.75 -8.92 -13.16
CA TYR A 309 -2.01 -8.74 -14.41
C TYR A 309 -1.62 -10.08 -15.02
N LYS A 310 -0.96 -10.97 -14.27
CA LYS A 310 -0.52 -12.28 -14.78
C LYS A 310 -1.67 -13.17 -15.21
N LEU A 311 -2.69 -13.30 -14.35
CA LEU A 311 -3.84 -14.13 -14.67
C LEU A 311 -4.62 -13.56 -15.86
N THR A 312 -4.76 -12.24 -15.99
CA THR A 312 -5.51 -11.65 -17.10
C THR A 312 -4.74 -11.73 -18.41
N CYS A 313 -3.46 -11.37 -18.41
CA CYS A 313 -2.71 -11.12 -19.65
C CYS A 313 -1.94 -12.35 -20.15
N TYR A 314 -1.51 -13.24 -19.24
CA TYR A 314 -0.59 -14.34 -19.58
C TYR A 314 -1.21 -15.73 -19.45
N ILE A 315 -2.40 -15.85 -18.88
CA ILE A 315 -3.15 -17.11 -18.79
C ILE A 315 -4.54 -16.91 -19.42
N PRO A 316 -4.63 -16.87 -20.76
CA PRO A 316 -5.89 -16.54 -21.45
C PRO A 316 -7.02 -17.49 -21.06
N TYR A 317 -8.21 -16.92 -20.88
CA TYR A 317 -9.47 -17.59 -20.48
C TYR A 317 -9.47 -18.25 -19.09
N ILE A 318 -8.49 -19.08 -18.77
CA ILE A 318 -8.38 -19.77 -17.47
C ILE A 318 -8.09 -18.77 -16.36
N GLY A 319 -7.14 -17.86 -16.55
CA GLY A 319 -6.79 -16.85 -15.55
C GLY A 319 -7.94 -15.88 -15.24
N PRO A 320 -8.62 -15.30 -16.24
CA PRO A 320 -9.85 -14.54 -16.03
C PRO A 320 -10.94 -15.34 -15.32
N ALA A 321 -11.16 -16.61 -15.69
CA ALA A 321 -12.14 -17.46 -15.02
C ALA A 321 -11.79 -17.67 -13.53
N ILE A 322 -10.52 -17.94 -13.21
CA ILE A 322 -10.03 -18.05 -11.83
C ILE A 322 -10.26 -16.73 -11.08
N LEU A 323 -9.90 -15.59 -11.67
CA LEU A 323 -10.10 -14.27 -11.07
C LEU A 323 -11.58 -13.99 -10.80
N THR A 324 -12.47 -14.29 -11.75
CA THR A 324 -13.91 -14.13 -11.58
C THR A 324 -14.43 -15.01 -10.46
N LEU A 325 -14.10 -16.30 -10.45
CA LEU A 325 -14.54 -17.25 -9.41
C LEU A 325 -14.02 -16.85 -8.03
N PHE A 326 -12.75 -16.47 -7.93
CA PHE A 326 -12.14 -15.98 -6.69
C PHE A 326 -12.82 -14.71 -6.19
N THR A 327 -13.05 -13.75 -7.09
CA THR A 327 -13.72 -12.49 -6.77
C THR A 327 -15.15 -12.71 -6.29
N LEU A 328 -15.90 -13.58 -6.97
CA LEU A 328 -17.25 -13.99 -6.55
C LEU A 328 -17.23 -14.69 -5.19
N ALA A 329 -16.28 -15.59 -4.96
CA ALA A 329 -16.13 -16.26 -3.67
C ALA A 329 -15.86 -15.26 -2.54
N LEU A 330 -14.99 -14.27 -2.75
CA LEU A 330 -14.73 -13.18 -1.80
C LEU A 330 -15.97 -12.33 -1.54
N MET A 331 -16.71 -11.96 -2.60
CA MET A 331 -17.96 -11.21 -2.47
C MET A 331 -19.01 -11.98 -1.67
N ILE A 332 -19.17 -13.28 -1.93
CA ILE A 332 -20.11 -14.15 -1.21
C ILE A 332 -19.66 -14.32 0.25
N TYR A 333 -18.38 -14.54 0.49
CA TYR A 333 -17.82 -14.65 1.84
C TYR A 333 -18.11 -13.38 2.64
N ASN A 334 -17.81 -12.21 2.08
CA ASN A 334 -18.03 -10.95 2.78
C ASN A 334 -19.53 -10.66 2.96
N ASN A 335 -20.36 -10.98 1.96
CA ASN A 335 -21.81 -10.87 2.07
C ASN A 335 -22.38 -11.72 3.21
N ARG A 336 -21.93 -12.98 3.33
CA ARG A 336 -22.33 -13.87 4.44
C ARG A 336 -21.91 -13.31 5.79
N LYS A 337 -20.70 -12.76 5.89
CA LYS A 337 -20.20 -12.09 7.10
C LYS A 337 -21.08 -10.89 7.47
N ILE A 338 -21.32 -9.99 6.53
CA ILE A 338 -22.16 -8.80 6.73
C ILE A 338 -23.58 -9.20 7.16
N CYS A 339 -24.21 -10.15 6.46
CA CYS A 339 -25.56 -10.59 6.80
C CYS A 339 -25.62 -11.29 8.16
N LYS A 340 -24.57 -12.00 8.58
CA LYS A 340 -24.50 -12.63 9.90
C LYS A 340 -24.37 -11.58 11.00
N GLU A 341 -23.53 -10.57 10.81
CA GLU A 341 -23.36 -9.46 11.76
C GLU A 341 -24.65 -8.63 11.89
N GLU A 342 -25.33 -8.33 10.77
CA GLU A 342 -26.62 -7.63 10.80
C GLU A 342 -27.72 -8.44 11.49
N LYS A 343 -27.72 -9.78 11.37
CA LYS A 343 -28.70 -10.65 12.05
C LYS A 343 -28.45 -10.81 13.54
N GLY A 344 -27.19 -10.76 13.97
CA GLY A 344 -26.83 -10.87 15.40
C GLY A 344 -26.93 -9.54 16.17
N ALA A 345 -27.13 -8.42 15.47
CA ALA A 345 -27.30 -7.09 16.05
C ALA A 345 -28.78 -6.68 16.23
N ASN A 346 -29.72 -7.51 15.75
CA ASN A 346 -31.17 -7.38 15.95
C ASN A 346 -31.65 -8.35 17.02
#